data_AF-A0AAV6D1C6-F1
#
_entry.id   AF-A0AAV6D1C6-F1
#
_cell.length_a   1.000
_cell.length_b   1.000
_cell.length_c   1.000
_cell.angle_alpha   90.00
_cell.angle_beta   90.00
_cell.angle_gamma   90.00
#
_symmetry.space_group_name_H-M   'P 1'
#
loop_
_entity.id
_entity.type
_entity.pdbx_description
1 polymer ?
#
loop_
_entity_poly.entity_id
_entity_poly.type
_entity_poly.pdbx_seq_one_letter_code
_entity_poly.pdbx_strand_id
1 'polypeptide(L)'
;MLARLARPAYIGAAWLFAILIPVQFFFAGTGMFSNTGFSPHVYLGLILHAISGALIAFAVIGRMPRRAIEYGVLQFVLIGMQVVLVRVASPSATISIEPQFVSNLIMAVMQPIHDALRGNAGSVGAFHAVNALAISAVAVLTVMYSRKLGSAAPTRVRVTT
;
A
#
# COMPACT_ATOMS: atom_id res chain seq x y z
N MET A 1 7.14 -25.52 8.73
CA MET A 1 6.63 -24.62 9.79
C MET A 1 6.20 -23.26 9.22
N LEU A 2 7.07 -22.55 8.47
CA LEU A 2 6.79 -21.24 7.86
C LEU A 2 5.49 -21.18 7.02
N ALA A 3 5.25 -22.17 6.16
CA ALA A 3 4.02 -22.21 5.35
C ALA A 3 2.73 -22.30 6.18
N ARG A 4 2.78 -22.88 7.39
CA ARG A 4 1.61 -22.97 8.30
C ARG A 4 1.29 -21.61 8.94
N LEU A 5 2.31 -20.78 9.16
CA LEU A 5 2.15 -19.44 9.74
C LEU A 5 1.85 -18.37 8.68
N ALA A 6 2.18 -18.62 7.40
CA ALA A 6 1.96 -17.67 6.32
C ALA A 6 0.49 -17.27 6.14
N ARG A 7 -0.46 -18.21 6.30
CA ARG A 7 -1.90 -17.91 6.20
C ARG A 7 -2.42 -17.00 7.31
N PRO A 8 -2.23 -17.31 8.61
CA PRO A 8 -2.65 -16.39 9.66
C PRO A 8 -1.89 -15.05 9.58
N ALA A 9 -0.61 -15.05 9.20
CA ALA A 9 0.15 -13.82 8.98
C ALA A 9 -0.44 -12.94 7.86
N TYR A 10 -0.84 -13.55 6.72
CA TYR A 10 -1.52 -12.85 5.65
C TYR A 10 -2.86 -12.24 6.11
N ILE A 11 -3.67 -13.01 6.87
CA ILE A 11 -4.95 -12.53 7.39
C ILE A 11 -4.72 -11.34 8.34
N GLY A 12 -3.76 -11.45 9.26
CA GLY A 12 -3.39 -10.37 10.17
C GLY A 12 -2.90 -9.12 9.43
N ALA A 13 -2.01 -9.30 8.45
CA ALA A 13 -1.50 -8.20 7.62
C ALA A 13 -2.62 -7.51 6.82
N ALA A 14 -3.59 -8.27 6.29
CA ALA A 14 -4.72 -7.70 5.56
C ALA A 14 -5.59 -6.81 6.45
N TRP A 15 -5.88 -7.26 7.68
CA TRP A 15 -6.63 -6.47 8.65
C TRP A 15 -5.86 -5.24 9.13
N LEU A 16 -4.58 -5.41 9.47
CA LEU A 16 -3.71 -4.31 9.87
C LEU A 16 -3.65 -3.25 8.79
N PHE A 17 -3.44 -3.65 7.54
CA PHE A 17 -3.43 -2.75 6.38
C PHE A 17 -4.74 -1.94 6.30
N ALA A 18 -5.89 -2.62 6.38
CA ALA A 18 -7.20 -1.97 6.29
C ALA A 18 -7.46 -0.97 7.44
N ILE A 19 -7.04 -1.30 8.67
CA ILE A 19 -7.19 -0.43 9.84
C ILE A 19 -6.31 0.82 9.75
N LEU A 20 -5.13 0.71 9.16
CA LEU A 20 -4.20 1.82 9.02
C LEU A 20 -4.59 2.82 7.91
N ILE A 21 -5.49 2.45 6.98
CA ILE A 21 -5.96 3.35 5.93
C ILE A 21 -6.69 4.59 6.49
N PRO A 22 -7.67 4.47 7.40
CA PRO A 22 -8.28 5.64 8.05
C PRO A 22 -7.26 6.55 8.74
N VAL A 23 -6.27 5.98 9.43
CA VAL A 23 -5.16 6.74 10.06
C VAL A 23 -4.38 7.49 8.99
N GLN A 24 -4.24 6.88 7.81
CA GLN A 24 -3.52 7.49 6.72
C GLN A 24 -4.25 8.68 6.09
N PHE A 25 -5.57 8.60 5.96
CA PHE A 25 -6.40 9.76 5.59
C PHE A 25 -6.37 10.85 6.65
N PHE A 26 -6.37 10.48 7.93
CA PHE A 26 -6.24 11.42 9.02
C PHE A 26 -4.93 12.21 8.92
N PHE A 27 -3.78 11.54 8.75
CA PHE A 27 -2.49 12.23 8.59
C PHE A 27 -2.39 13.07 7.31
N ALA A 28 -3.03 12.64 6.21
CA ALA A 28 -3.14 13.48 5.01
C ALA A 28 -3.93 14.76 5.31
N GLY A 29 -5.05 14.63 6.03
CA GLY A 29 -5.89 15.74 6.46
C GLY A 29 -5.14 16.71 7.38
N THR A 30 -4.41 16.21 8.38
CA THR A 30 -3.62 17.08 9.26
C THR A 30 -2.50 17.78 8.49
N GLY A 31 -1.86 17.11 7.54
CA GLY A 31 -0.85 17.74 6.69
C GLY A 31 -1.41 18.86 5.79
N MET A 32 -2.67 18.74 5.37
CA MET A 32 -3.35 19.72 4.52
C MET A 32 -3.96 20.89 5.31
N PHE A 33 -4.53 20.61 6.48
CA PHE A 33 -5.39 21.54 7.22
C PHE A 33 -4.78 22.03 8.54
N SER A 34 -3.53 21.68 8.85
CA SER A 34 -2.84 22.09 10.07
C SER A 34 -1.34 22.31 9.85
N ASN A 35 -0.63 22.75 10.90
CA ASN A 35 0.81 23.01 10.85
C ASN A 35 1.71 21.78 11.09
N THR A 36 1.14 20.57 11.15
CA THR A 36 1.91 19.34 11.44
C THR A 36 2.72 18.83 10.25
N GLY A 37 2.43 19.32 9.03
CA GLY A 37 3.03 18.84 7.78
C GLY A 37 2.66 17.38 7.44
N PHE A 38 3.24 16.87 6.35
CA PHE A 38 2.93 15.54 5.79
C PHE A 38 3.85 14.40 6.28
N SER A 39 4.79 14.67 7.18
CA SER A 39 5.79 13.68 7.61
C SER A 39 5.15 12.39 8.19
N PRO A 40 4.17 12.46 9.12
CA PRO A 40 3.48 11.25 9.60
C PRO A 40 2.76 10.47 8.48
N HIS A 41 2.16 11.19 7.53
CA HIS A 41 1.50 10.59 6.37
C HIS A 41 2.51 9.83 5.51
N VAL A 42 3.66 10.43 5.20
CA VAL A 42 4.70 9.80 4.39
C VAL A 42 5.23 8.51 5.05
N TYR A 43 5.58 8.56 6.34
CA TYR A 43 6.11 7.37 7.02
C TYR A 43 5.09 6.24 7.15
N LEU A 44 3.83 6.57 7.47
CA LEU A 44 2.77 5.56 7.47
C LEU A 44 2.56 4.96 6.07
N GLY A 45 2.76 5.76 5.02
CA GLY A 45 2.67 5.31 3.62
C GLY A 45 3.74 4.27 3.30
N LEU A 46 4.96 4.48 3.77
CA LEU A 46 6.05 3.51 3.65
C LEU A 46 5.76 2.22 4.42
N ILE A 47 5.20 2.32 5.62
CA ILE A 47 4.77 1.14 6.41
C ILE A 47 3.70 0.35 5.66
N LEU A 48 2.67 1.02 5.12
CA LEU A 48 1.65 0.38 4.30
C LEU A 48 2.25 -0.28 3.06
N HIS A 49 3.19 0.38 2.39
CA HIS A 49 3.90 -0.20 1.24
C HIS A 49 4.65 -1.48 1.64
N ALA A 50 5.37 -1.47 2.77
CA ALA A 50 6.04 -2.66 3.30
C ALA A 50 5.05 -3.78 3.64
N ILE A 51 3.90 -3.47 4.24
CA ILE A 51 2.85 -4.46 4.53
C ILE A 51 2.29 -5.06 3.24
N SER A 52 2.12 -4.27 2.17
CA SER A 52 1.69 -4.80 0.87
C SER A 52 2.71 -5.80 0.28
N GLY A 53 4.01 -5.53 0.42
CA GLY A 53 5.07 -6.48 0.09
C GLY A 53 5.00 -7.76 0.96
N ALA A 54 4.71 -7.61 2.25
CA ALA A 54 4.53 -8.73 3.16
C ALA A 54 3.32 -9.60 2.78
N LEU A 55 2.20 -9.01 2.32
CA LEU A 55 1.05 -9.76 1.79
C LEU A 55 1.45 -10.64 0.61
N ILE A 56 2.23 -10.12 -0.33
CA ILE A 56 2.77 -10.88 -1.47
C ILE A 56 3.65 -12.03 -0.95
N ALA A 57 4.60 -11.73 -0.07
CA ALA A 57 5.52 -12.71 0.48
C ALA A 57 4.79 -13.85 1.20
N PHE A 58 3.83 -13.52 2.07
CA PHE A 58 3.03 -14.52 2.78
C PHE A 58 2.19 -15.36 1.81
N ALA A 59 1.58 -14.75 0.80
CA ALA A 59 0.81 -15.47 -0.21
C ALA A 59 1.68 -16.49 -0.98
N VAL A 60 2.90 -16.10 -1.37
CA VAL A 60 3.87 -16.98 -2.04
C VAL A 60 4.37 -18.09 -1.12
N ILE A 61 4.85 -17.75 0.09
CA ILE A 61 5.36 -18.73 1.07
C ILE A 61 4.27 -19.73 1.47
N GLY A 62 3.04 -19.25 1.65
CA GLY A 62 1.88 -20.04 2.00
C GLY A 62 1.26 -20.80 0.82
N ARG A 63 1.81 -20.67 -0.40
CA ARG A 63 1.27 -21.23 -1.65
C ARG A 63 -0.23 -20.97 -1.79
N MET A 64 -0.64 -19.75 -1.50
CA MET A 64 -2.04 -19.33 -1.55
C MET A 64 -2.52 -19.21 -3.01
N PRO A 65 -3.85 -19.24 -3.23
CA PRO A 65 -4.36 -19.05 -4.59
C PRO A 65 -3.92 -17.71 -5.17
N ARG A 66 -3.76 -17.65 -6.49
CA ARG A 66 -3.27 -16.48 -7.25
C ARG A 66 -3.93 -15.16 -6.82
N ARG A 67 -5.23 -15.21 -6.49
CA ARG A 67 -6.00 -14.04 -6.04
C ARG A 67 -5.44 -13.36 -4.79
N ALA A 68 -4.80 -14.09 -3.86
CA ALA A 68 -4.10 -13.48 -2.73
C ALA A 68 -2.88 -12.67 -3.17
N ILE A 69 -2.12 -13.21 -4.13
CA ILE A 69 -0.94 -12.54 -4.70
C ILE A 69 -1.39 -11.29 -5.47
N GLU A 70 -2.44 -11.41 -6.29
CA GLU A 70 -3.00 -10.30 -7.08
C GLU A 70 -3.38 -9.11 -6.20
N TYR A 71 -4.04 -9.33 -5.06
CA TYR A 71 -4.38 -8.23 -4.15
C TYR A 71 -3.14 -7.60 -3.51
N GLY A 72 -2.16 -8.40 -3.08
CA GLY A 72 -0.90 -7.86 -2.55
C GLY A 72 -0.15 -7.02 -3.58
N VAL A 73 -0.03 -7.53 -4.82
CA VAL A 73 0.62 -6.83 -5.94
C VAL A 73 -0.14 -5.55 -6.30
N LEU A 74 -1.46 -5.62 -6.39
CA LEU A 74 -2.28 -4.46 -6.71
C LEU A 74 -2.11 -3.37 -5.66
N GLN A 75 -2.10 -3.71 -4.37
CA GLN A 75 -1.81 -2.74 -3.31
C GLN A 75 -0.41 -2.13 -3.45
N PHE A 76 0.60 -2.97 -3.67
CA PHE A 76 1.99 -2.52 -3.82
C PHE A 76 2.12 -1.51 -4.96
N VAL A 77 1.54 -1.82 -6.12
CA VAL A 77 1.54 -0.94 -7.30
C VAL A 77 0.77 0.35 -7.03
N LEU A 78 -0.44 0.29 -6.47
CA LEU A 78 -1.25 1.48 -6.22
C LEU A 78 -0.58 2.43 -5.21
N ILE A 79 0.05 1.91 -4.15
CA ILE A 79 0.80 2.75 -3.20
C ILE A 79 2.06 3.31 -3.87
N GLY A 80 2.76 2.53 -4.69
CA GLY A 80 3.88 3.04 -5.49
C GLY A 80 3.45 4.20 -6.40
N MET A 81 2.28 4.08 -7.01
CA MET A 81 1.68 5.16 -7.78
C MET A 81 1.34 6.39 -6.94
N GLN A 82 0.97 6.27 -5.66
CA GLN A 82 0.81 7.45 -4.79
C GLN A 82 2.11 8.23 -4.67
N VAL A 83 3.24 7.53 -4.49
CA VAL A 83 4.56 8.16 -4.40
C VAL A 83 4.90 8.84 -5.72
N VAL A 84 4.71 8.16 -6.86
CA VAL A 84 4.95 8.75 -8.19
C VAL A 84 4.12 10.01 -8.39
N LEU A 85 2.82 9.98 -8.09
CA LEU A 85 1.93 11.14 -8.25
C LEU A 85 2.37 12.33 -7.40
N VAL A 86 2.82 12.10 -6.16
CA VAL A 86 3.39 13.16 -5.31
C VAL A 86 4.69 13.71 -5.89
N ARG A 87 5.58 12.85 -6.39
CA ARG A 87 6.85 13.29 -7.00
C ARG A 87 6.65 14.01 -8.33
N VAL A 88 5.61 13.68 -9.08
CA VAL A 88 5.22 14.43 -10.28
C VAL A 88 4.66 15.81 -9.89
N ALA A 89 3.83 15.88 -8.84
CA ALA A 89 3.30 17.16 -8.36
C ALA A 89 4.39 18.05 -7.76
N SER A 90 5.33 17.46 -7.02
CA SER A 90 6.40 18.13 -6.30
C SER A 90 7.69 17.31 -6.39
N PRO A 91 8.50 17.47 -7.45
CA PRO A 91 9.72 16.69 -7.66
C PRO A 91 10.70 16.77 -6.48
N SER A 92 10.79 17.94 -5.86
CA SER A 92 11.67 18.23 -4.72
C SER A 92 11.17 17.64 -3.39
N ALA A 93 10.00 17.01 -3.34
CA ALA A 93 9.48 16.39 -2.14
C ALA A 93 10.35 15.17 -1.79
N THR A 94 11.28 15.30 -0.85
CA THR A 94 12.17 14.21 -0.44
C THR A 94 11.60 13.42 0.73
N ILE A 95 11.90 12.12 0.75
CA ILE A 95 11.75 11.30 1.95
C ILE A 95 13.10 11.30 2.67
N SER A 96 13.11 11.65 3.96
CA SER A 96 14.34 11.79 4.78
C SER A 96 15.27 10.57 4.79
N ILE A 97 14.72 9.37 4.58
CA ILE A 97 15.47 8.11 4.58
C ILE A 97 16.12 7.79 3.22
N GLU A 98 15.83 8.55 2.18
CA GLU A 98 16.37 8.28 0.85
C GLU A 98 17.83 8.73 0.73
N PRO A 99 18.72 7.90 0.18
CA PRO A 99 20.06 8.33 -0.17
C PRO A 99 20.04 9.51 -1.16
N GLN A 100 20.97 10.44 -1.02
CA GLN A 100 21.00 11.65 -1.85
C GLN A 100 21.03 11.36 -3.37
N PHE A 101 21.74 10.31 -3.79
CA PHE A 101 21.79 9.94 -5.21
C PHE A 101 20.42 9.49 -5.74
N VAL A 102 19.57 8.86 -4.91
CA VAL A 102 18.21 8.48 -5.26
C VAL A 102 17.34 9.73 -5.42
N SER A 103 17.44 10.67 -4.48
CA SER A 103 16.76 11.96 -4.58
C SER A 103 17.12 12.71 -5.86
N ASN A 104 18.42 12.76 -6.19
CA ASN A 104 18.90 13.39 -7.43
C ASN A 104 18.37 12.70 -8.69
N LEU A 105 18.32 11.36 -8.71
CA LEU A 105 17.76 10.59 -9.82
C LEU A 105 16.26 10.84 -9.96
N ILE A 106 15.50 10.82 -8.85
CA ILE A 106 14.06 11.11 -8.86
C ILE A 106 13.82 12.52 -9.40
N MET A 107 14.58 13.52 -8.93
CA MET A 107 14.51 14.88 -9.44
C MET A 107 14.76 14.94 -10.95
N ALA A 108 15.82 14.30 -11.43
CA ALA A 108 16.18 14.29 -12.85
C ALA A 108 15.09 13.68 -13.74
N VAL A 109 14.38 12.66 -13.25
CA VAL A 109 13.30 11.97 -13.98
C VAL A 109 11.96 12.70 -13.86
N MET A 110 11.61 13.21 -12.67
CA MET A 110 10.29 13.76 -12.38
C MET A 110 10.16 15.23 -12.79
N GLN A 111 11.24 16.00 -12.82
CA GLN A 111 11.20 17.42 -13.18
C GLN A 111 10.67 17.65 -14.61
N PRO A 112 11.12 16.93 -15.66
CA PRO A 112 10.56 17.11 -17.00
C PRO A 112 9.06 16.77 -17.08
N ILE A 113 8.61 15.75 -16.34
CA ILE A 113 7.20 15.34 -16.28
C ILE A 113 6.37 16.42 -15.57
N HIS A 114 6.88 16.94 -14.45
CA HIS A 114 6.27 18.05 -13.73
C HIS A 114 6.13 19.29 -14.63
N ASP A 115 7.20 19.66 -15.33
CA ASP A 115 7.23 20.83 -16.22
C ASP A 115 6.20 20.70 -17.35
N ALA A 116 6.05 19.51 -17.94
CA ALA A 116 5.04 19.20 -18.94
C ALA A 116 3.60 19.26 -18.38
N LEU A 117 3.42 19.03 -17.08
CA LEU A 117 2.13 18.99 -16.39
C LEU A 117 1.82 20.25 -15.58
N ARG A 118 2.65 21.30 -15.62
CA ARG A 118 2.52 22.48 -14.75
C ARG A 118 1.15 23.17 -14.79
N GLY A 119 0.44 23.12 -15.92
CA GLY A 119 -0.95 23.63 -16.04
C GLY A 119 -2.03 22.71 -15.45
N ASN A 120 -1.66 21.50 -15.04
CA ASN A 120 -2.53 20.39 -14.67
C ASN A 120 -2.28 19.89 -13.23
N ALA A 121 -1.70 20.71 -12.34
CA ALA A 121 -1.45 20.33 -10.94
C ALA A 121 -2.71 19.80 -10.22
N GLY A 122 -3.88 20.38 -10.53
CA GLY A 122 -5.17 19.93 -10.03
C GLY A 122 -5.54 18.50 -10.44
N SER A 123 -5.21 18.08 -11.67
CA SER A 123 -5.50 16.70 -12.10
C SER A 123 -4.59 15.69 -11.42
N VAL A 124 -3.33 16.02 -11.17
CA VAL A 124 -2.41 15.13 -10.43
C VAL A 124 -2.92 14.89 -9.00
N GLY A 125 -3.37 15.96 -8.33
CA GLY A 125 -4.04 15.85 -7.02
C GLY A 125 -5.31 15.00 -7.06
N ALA A 126 -6.15 15.17 -8.08
CA ALA A 126 -7.36 14.35 -8.26
C ALA A 126 -7.02 12.87 -8.48
N PHE A 127 -6.04 12.55 -9.32
CA PHE A 127 -5.58 11.17 -9.51
C PHE A 127 -5.02 10.58 -8.22
N HIS A 128 -4.31 11.36 -7.41
CA HIS A 128 -3.83 10.91 -6.10
C HIS A 128 -5.00 10.56 -5.15
N ALA A 129 -6.05 11.38 -5.13
CA ALA A 129 -7.25 11.11 -4.34
C ALA A 129 -8.01 9.86 -4.83
N VAL A 130 -8.22 9.73 -6.15
CA VAL A 130 -8.89 8.56 -6.75
C VAL A 130 -8.08 7.28 -6.50
N ASN A 131 -6.76 7.34 -6.62
CA ASN A 131 -5.89 6.21 -6.32
C ASN A 131 -5.95 5.81 -4.83
N ALA A 132 -6.09 6.75 -3.90
CA ALA A 132 -6.32 6.46 -2.48
C ALA A 132 -7.64 5.68 -2.25
N LEU A 133 -8.69 6.00 -2.99
CA LEU A 133 -9.96 5.27 -2.95
C LEU A 133 -9.80 3.86 -3.53
N ALA A 134 -9.02 3.70 -4.60
CA ALA A 134 -8.70 2.39 -5.17
C ALA A 134 -7.95 1.51 -4.16
N ILE A 135 -6.93 2.04 -3.48
CA ILE A 135 -6.21 1.35 -2.38
C ILE A 135 -7.18 0.89 -1.30
N SER A 136 -8.10 1.77 -0.91
CA SER A 136 -9.12 1.48 0.11
C SER A 136 -10.06 0.36 -0.32
N ALA A 137 -10.56 0.40 -1.56
CA ALA A 137 -11.43 -0.64 -2.11
C ALA A 137 -10.71 -1.99 -2.17
N VAL A 138 -9.46 -2.01 -2.65
CA VAL A 138 -8.65 -3.24 -2.71
C VAL A 138 -8.37 -3.77 -1.30
N ALA A 139 -8.21 -2.92 -0.29
CA ALA A 139 -7.99 -3.36 1.09
C ALA A 139 -9.22 -4.08 1.64
N VAL A 140 -10.42 -3.54 1.39
CA VAL A 140 -11.69 -4.20 1.74
C VAL A 140 -11.80 -5.55 1.03
N LEU A 141 -11.53 -5.61 -0.28
CA LEU A 141 -11.54 -6.87 -1.03
C LEU A 141 -10.51 -7.89 -0.50
N THR A 142 -9.33 -7.43 -0.09
CA THR A 142 -8.27 -8.24 0.50
C THR A 142 -8.74 -8.85 1.83
N VAL A 143 -9.37 -8.06 2.70
CA VAL A 143 -9.95 -8.53 3.97
C VAL A 143 -11.10 -9.50 3.73
N MET A 144 -12.03 -9.19 2.82
CA MET A 144 -13.13 -10.08 2.47
C MET A 144 -12.61 -11.44 1.97
N TYR A 145 -11.55 -11.43 1.16
CA TYR A 145 -10.92 -12.65 0.67
C TYR A 145 -10.16 -13.40 1.78
N SER A 146 -9.45 -12.69 2.66
CA SER A 146 -8.69 -13.30 3.75
C SER A 146 -9.60 -14.04 4.74
N ARG A 147 -10.82 -13.54 4.98
CA ARG A 147 -11.85 -14.24 5.77
C ARG A 147 -12.21 -15.60 5.16
N LYS A 148 -12.36 -15.68 3.83
CA LYS A 148 -12.62 -16.95 3.11
C LYS A 148 -11.46 -17.93 3.24
N LEU A 149 -10.22 -17.43 3.28
CA LEU A 149 -9.04 -18.26 3.55
C LEU A 149 -9.05 -18.80 5.00
N GLY A 150 -9.51 -18.02 5.97
CA GLY A 150 -9.62 -18.46 7.37
C GLY A 150 -10.68 -19.54 7.59
N SER A 151 -11.81 -19.47 6.88
CA SER A 151 -12.91 -20.44 7.00
C SER A 151 -12.65 -21.79 6.32
N ALA A 152 -11.61 -21.90 5.49
CA ALA A 152 -11.32 -23.10 4.70
C ALA A 152 -10.42 -24.16 5.41
N ALA A 153 -10.38 -24.17 6.76
CA ALA A 153 -9.61 -25.16 7.51
C ALA A 153 -10.27 -26.57 7.46
N PRO A 154 -9.50 -27.67 7.49
CA PRO A 154 -9.98 -28.98 7.07
C PRO A 154 -10.96 -29.60 8.06
N THR A 155 -12.04 -30.17 7.50
CA THR A 155 -12.97 -31.08 8.16
C THR A 155 -12.20 -32.21 8.84
N ARG A 156 -12.62 -32.50 10.08
CA ARG A 156 -12.07 -33.45 11.06
C ARG A 156 -11.47 -34.73 10.45
N VAL A 157 -10.34 -35.17 11.02
CA VAL A 157 -9.91 -36.57 11.00
C VAL A 157 -11.08 -37.43 11.45
N ARG A 158 -11.67 -38.19 10.53
CA ARG A 158 -12.63 -39.24 10.86
C ARG A 158 -11.80 -40.38 11.44
N VAL A 159 -11.77 -40.48 12.76
CA VAL A 159 -11.29 -41.69 13.43
C VAL A 159 -12.29 -42.78 13.09
N THR A 160 -11.98 -43.57 12.07
CA THR A 160 -12.62 -44.88 11.90
C THR A 160 -11.97 -45.81 12.92
N THR A 161 -12.84 -46.29 13.80
CA THR A 161 -12.65 -47.33 14.82
C THR A 161 -11.87 -48.53 14.33
#